data_AF-A0A831U4B1-F1
#
_entry.id   AF-A0A831U4B1-F1
#
_cell.length_a   1.000
_cell.length_b   1.000
_cell.length_c   1.000
_cell.angle_alpha   90.00
_cell.angle_beta   90.00
_cell.angle_gamma   90.00
#
_symmetry.space_group_name_H-M   'P 1'
#
loop_
_entity.id
_entity.type
_entity.pdbx_description
1 polymer ?
#
loop_
_entity_poly.entity_id
_entity_poly.type
_entity_poly.pdbx_seq_one_letter_code
_entity_poly.pdbx_strand_id
1 'polypeptide(L)'
;RSFPMPDAFSIPLFILGSPFPSYYLFLIGLAALFALLLWGFLYRTRLGVWIRAATQDREMLEALGVNVPLLYTAVFGLGIALAALGGAALLPLQAATPGMAVDAVISAFIVVVIGGLGSVWGALLGAVLIGLLQAFGILLLPEWAMVFPFGLMALVLLLRPWGLLGRPPAVRT
;
A
#
# COMPACT_ATOMS: atom_id res chain seq x y z
N ARG A 1 -11.67 8.69 -20.91
CA ARG A 1 -13.15 8.50 -20.85
C ARG A 1 -13.44 7.82 -19.53
N SER A 2 -14.32 8.37 -18.68
CA SER A 2 -14.70 7.75 -17.41
C SER A 2 -15.50 6.48 -17.67
N PHE A 3 -15.15 5.39 -16.99
CA PHE A 3 -15.97 4.19 -16.99
C PHE A 3 -17.18 4.45 -16.07
N PRO A 4 -18.42 4.15 -16.50
CA PRO A 4 -19.58 4.28 -15.64
C PRO A 4 -19.43 3.36 -14.43
N MET A 5 -19.76 3.86 -13.25
CA MET A 5 -19.79 3.05 -12.03
C MET A 5 -20.82 1.92 -12.19
N PRO A 6 -20.50 0.66 -11.88
CA PRO A 6 -21.44 -0.44 -12.01
C PRO A 6 -22.71 -0.20 -11.19
N ASP A 7 -23.88 -0.45 -11.79
CA ASP A 7 -25.20 -0.17 -11.21
C ASP A 7 -25.44 -0.82 -9.83
N ALA A 8 -24.69 -1.87 -9.49
CA ALA A 8 -24.71 -2.52 -8.18
C ALA A 8 -24.28 -1.62 -7.00
N PHE A 9 -23.53 -0.54 -7.25
CA PHE A 9 -23.07 0.42 -6.22
C PHE A 9 -23.80 1.78 -6.27
N SER A 10 -24.87 1.88 -7.08
CA SER A 10 -25.68 3.09 -7.18
C SER A 10 -26.63 3.31 -6.01
N ILE A 11 -26.77 2.33 -5.11
CA ILE A 11 -27.64 2.43 -3.93
C ILE A 11 -26.92 3.26 -2.85
N PRO A 12 -27.37 4.49 -2.54
CA PRO A 12 -26.79 5.28 -1.47
C PRO A 12 -27.13 4.62 -0.13
N LEU A 13 -26.10 4.23 0.62
CA LEU A 13 -26.27 3.81 2.00
C LEU A 13 -26.24 5.07 2.86
N PHE A 14 -27.36 5.38 3.50
CA PHE A 14 -27.48 6.52 4.40
C PHE A 14 -26.73 6.21 5.70
N ILE A 15 -25.53 6.77 5.84
CA ILE A 15 -24.79 6.80 7.11
C ILE A 15 -24.94 8.21 7.65
N LEU A 16 -25.53 8.33 8.85
CA LEU A 16 -25.69 9.62 9.55
C LEU A 16 -26.46 10.71 8.76
N GLY A 17 -27.38 10.32 7.87
CA GLY A 17 -28.22 11.26 7.11
C GLY A 17 -27.58 11.91 5.87
N SER A 18 -26.35 11.53 5.50
CA SER A 18 -25.69 11.95 4.26
C SER A 18 -25.59 10.78 3.27
N PRO A 19 -25.87 10.98 1.96
CA PRO A 19 -25.70 9.93 0.96
C PRO A 19 -24.21 9.61 0.81
N PHE A 20 -23.75 8.51 1.42
CA PHE A 20 -22.39 8.00 1.22
C PHE A 20 -22.37 7.09 -0.02
N PRO A 21 -21.49 7.36 -1.02
CA PRO A 21 -21.38 6.48 -2.17
C PRO A 21 -20.89 5.10 -1.71
N SER A 22 -21.70 4.07 -1.95
CA SER A 22 -21.45 2.70 -1.47
C SER A 22 -20.13 2.11 -2.01
N TYR A 23 -19.62 2.64 -3.12
CA TYR A 23 -18.34 2.27 -3.71
C TYR A 23 -17.13 2.54 -2.78
N TYR A 24 -17.16 3.61 -1.98
CA TYR A 24 -16.08 3.87 -1.01
C TYR A 24 -16.06 2.83 0.11
N LEU A 25 -17.23 2.40 0.58
CA LEU A 25 -17.35 1.33 1.58
C LEU A 25 -16.85 0.00 1.01
N PHE A 26 -17.17 -0.30 -0.25
CA PHE A 26 -16.64 -1.45 -0.96
C PHE A 26 -15.11 -1.41 -1.08
N LEU A 27 -14.53 -0.27 -1.45
CA LEU A 27 -13.08 -0.09 -1.52
C LEU A 27 -12.39 -0.29 -0.18
N ILE A 28 -12.95 0.27 0.90
CA ILE A 28 -12.42 0.06 2.25
C ILE A 28 -12.49 -1.41 2.63
N GLY A 29 -13.61 -2.08 2.34
CA GLY A 29 -13.77 -3.52 2.57
C GLY A 29 -12.79 -4.37 1.75
N LEU A 30 -12.59 -4.02 0.48
CA LEU A 30 -11.64 -4.68 -0.43
C LEU A 30 -10.20 -4.50 0.06
N ALA A 31 -9.82 -3.29 0.46
CA ALA A 31 -8.50 -2.99 1.01
C ALA A 31 -8.26 -3.77 2.32
N ALA A 32 -9.23 -3.80 3.23
CA ALA A 32 -9.15 -4.57 4.47
C ALA A 32 -9.04 -6.07 4.21
N LEU A 33 -9.80 -6.60 3.24
CA LEU A 33 -9.72 -7.98 2.81
C LEU A 33 -8.33 -8.33 2.29
N PHE A 34 -7.76 -7.53 1.38
CA PHE A 34 -6.41 -7.77 0.86
C PHE A 34 -5.32 -7.61 1.92
N ALA A 35 -5.48 -6.66 2.86
CA ALA A 35 -4.57 -6.53 4.00
C ALA A 35 -4.57 -7.81 4.86
N LEU A 36 -5.75 -8.36 5.16
CA LEU A 36 -5.89 -9.61 5.92
C LEU A 36 -5.37 -10.82 5.14
N LEU A 37 -5.66 -10.91 3.84
CA LEU A 37 -5.16 -11.98 2.97
C LEU A 37 -3.63 -11.96 2.88
N LEU A 38 -3.02 -10.78 2.69
CA LEU A 38 -1.58 -10.65 2.62
C LEU A 38 -0.92 -10.97 3.97
N TRP A 39 -1.53 -10.54 5.06
CA TRP A 39 -1.09 -10.90 6.40
C TRP A 39 -1.16 -12.41 6.63
N GLY A 40 -2.30 -13.04 6.32
CA GLY A 40 -2.46 -14.49 6.42
C GLY A 40 -1.46 -15.23 5.53
N PHE A 41 -1.28 -14.79 4.29
CA PHE A 41 -0.32 -15.36 3.36
C PHE A 41 1.11 -15.29 3.91
N LEU A 42 1.57 -14.12 4.38
CA LEU A 42 2.92 -14.00 4.94
C LEU A 42 3.07 -14.80 6.23
N TYR A 43 2.16 -14.68 7.18
CA TYR A 43 2.39 -15.19 8.54
C TYR A 43 1.98 -16.64 8.74
N ARG A 44 1.01 -17.17 7.98
CA ARG A 44 0.53 -18.56 8.12
C ARG A 44 1.12 -19.53 7.10
N THR A 45 1.64 -19.08 5.95
CA THR A 45 2.10 -20.00 4.90
C THR A 45 3.61 -20.30 4.96
N ARG A 46 4.01 -21.47 4.45
CA ARG A 46 5.42 -21.86 4.31
C ARG A 46 6.20 -20.92 3.39
N LEU A 47 5.56 -20.47 2.31
CA LEU A 47 6.13 -19.46 1.40
C LEU A 47 6.45 -18.17 2.16
N GLY A 48 5.52 -17.70 3.01
CA GLY A 48 5.74 -16.52 3.84
C GLY A 48 6.89 -16.65 4.84
N VAL A 49 7.15 -17.86 5.36
CA VAL A 49 8.34 -18.14 6.19
C VAL A 49 9.62 -18.03 5.35
N TRP A 50 9.65 -18.62 4.15
CA TRP A 50 10.80 -18.52 3.26
C TRP A 50 11.08 -17.09 2.82
N ILE A 51 10.05 -16.28 2.54
CA ILE A 51 10.20 -14.86 2.19
C ILE A 51 10.85 -14.09 3.34
N ARG A 52 10.37 -14.27 4.58
CA ARG A 52 10.97 -13.61 5.74
C ARG A 52 12.39 -14.07 6.01
N ALA A 53 12.68 -15.37 5.86
CA ALA A 53 14.03 -15.90 6.01
C ALA A 53 14.97 -15.36 4.92
N ALA A 54 14.49 -15.25 3.67
CA ALA A 54 15.25 -14.68 2.56
C ALA A 54 15.67 -13.22 2.82
N THR A 55 14.83 -12.43 3.50
CA THR A 55 15.17 -11.04 3.87
C THR A 55 16.21 -10.92 4.99
N GLN A 56 16.43 -11.99 5.77
CA GLN A 56 17.42 -12.01 6.85
C GLN A 56 18.78 -12.51 6.36
N ASP A 57 18.78 -13.66 5.68
CA ASP A 57 19.98 -14.22 5.08
C ASP A 57 19.61 -15.04 3.83
N ARG A 58 19.89 -14.45 2.67
CA ARG A 58 19.64 -15.06 1.37
C ARG A 58 20.58 -16.24 1.11
N GLU A 59 21.85 -16.12 1.47
CA GLU A 59 22.86 -17.16 1.20
C GLU A 59 22.56 -18.43 2.00
N MET A 60 22.14 -18.27 3.25
CA MET A 60 21.68 -19.39 4.08
C MET A 60 20.47 -20.11 3.45
N LEU A 61 19.52 -19.35 2.88
CA LEU A 61 18.33 -19.95 2.26
C LEU A 61 18.68 -20.75 0.99
N GLU A 62 19.61 -20.24 0.18
CA GLU A 62 20.11 -20.93 -1.01
C GLU A 62 20.88 -22.20 -0.61
N ALA A 63 21.66 -22.17 0.48
CA ALA A 63 22.35 -23.36 1.01
C ALA A 63 21.39 -24.46 1.49
N LEU A 64 20.18 -24.10 1.92
CA LEU A 64 19.11 -25.04 2.29
C LEU A 64 18.37 -25.63 1.08
N GLY A 65 18.82 -25.33 -0.15
CA GLY A 65 18.24 -25.86 -1.38
C GLY A 65 16.97 -25.13 -1.85
N VAL A 66 16.64 -23.97 -1.27
CA VAL A 66 15.51 -23.17 -1.73
C VAL A 66 15.94 -22.35 -2.94
N ASN A 67 15.18 -22.42 -4.03
CA ASN A 67 15.39 -21.58 -5.19
C ASN A 67 14.93 -20.14 -4.91
N VAL A 68 15.85 -19.32 -4.37
CA VAL A 68 15.60 -17.92 -4.04
C VAL A 68 15.19 -17.09 -5.27
N PRO A 69 15.83 -17.21 -6.44
CA PRO A 69 15.37 -16.51 -7.65
C PRO A 69 13.88 -16.73 -7.96
N LEU A 70 13.41 -17.99 -7.89
CA LEU A 70 12.01 -18.32 -8.14
C LEU A 70 11.07 -17.80 -7.04
N LEU A 71 11.54 -17.75 -5.80
CA LEU A 71 10.80 -17.14 -4.69
C LEU A 71 10.59 -15.63 -4.93
N TYR A 72 11.65 -14.91 -5.32
CA TYR A 72 11.57 -13.47 -5.60
C TYR A 72 10.68 -13.16 -6.80
N THR A 73 10.77 -13.93 -7.89
CA THR A 73 9.90 -13.72 -9.06
C THR A 73 8.43 -13.97 -8.73
N ALA A 74 8.11 -14.98 -7.92
CA ALA A 74 6.76 -15.24 -7.46
C ALA A 74 6.20 -14.09 -6.61
N VAL A 75 6.99 -13.57 -5.66
CA VAL A 75 6.59 -12.43 -4.82
C VAL A 75 6.41 -11.17 -5.65
N PHE A 76 7.32 -10.92 -6.59
CA PHE A 76 7.22 -9.78 -7.49
C PHE A 76 5.98 -9.86 -8.37
N GLY A 77 5.68 -11.04 -8.94
CA GLY A 77 4.45 -11.28 -9.70
C GLY A 77 3.18 -11.06 -8.87
N LEU A 78 3.18 -11.51 -7.61
CA LEU A 78 2.08 -11.27 -6.68
C LEU A 78 1.92 -9.77 -6.36
N GLY A 79 3.03 -9.04 -6.20
CA GLY A 79 3.02 -7.58 -6.02
C GLY A 79 2.43 -6.85 -7.22
N ILE A 80 2.82 -7.23 -8.44
CA ILE A 80 2.25 -6.67 -9.68
C ILE A 80 0.75 -6.96 -9.76
N ALA A 81 0.32 -8.18 -9.46
CA ALA A 81 -1.09 -8.55 -9.49
C ALA A 81 -1.91 -7.71 -8.49
N LEU A 82 -1.41 -7.51 -7.27
CA LEU A 82 -2.07 -6.66 -6.27
C LEU A 82 -2.08 -5.18 -6.69
N ALA A 83 -0.98 -4.67 -7.26
CA ALA A 83 -0.91 -3.30 -7.76
C ALA A 83 -1.89 -3.07 -8.92
N ALA A 84 -2.00 -4.03 -9.84
CA ALA A 84 -2.96 -4.00 -10.95
C ALA A 84 -4.41 -4.03 -10.44
N LEU A 85 -4.71 -4.87 -9.44
CA LEU A 85 -6.04 -4.91 -8.80
C LEU A 85 -6.39 -3.60 -8.09
N GLY A 86 -5.44 -3.02 -7.35
CA GLY A 86 -5.62 -1.72 -6.70
C GLY A 86 -5.86 -0.59 -7.70
N GLY A 87 -5.05 -0.55 -8.77
CA GLY A 87 -5.22 0.42 -9.86
C GLY A 87 -6.55 0.26 -10.59
N ALA A 88 -6.96 -0.99 -10.89
CA ALA A 88 -8.25 -1.32 -11.50
C ALA A 88 -9.43 -0.82 -10.67
N ALA A 89 -9.35 -0.91 -9.34
CA ALA A 89 -10.39 -0.43 -8.44
C ALA A 89 -10.47 1.12 -8.36
N LEU A 90 -9.43 1.85 -8.77
CA LEU A 90 -9.41 3.32 -8.77
C LEU A 90 -9.95 3.94 -10.08
N LEU A 91 -9.93 3.20 -11.20
CA LEU A 91 -10.37 3.65 -12.53
C LEU A 91 -11.81 4.22 -12.60
N PRO A 92 -12.81 3.67 -11.88
CA PRO A 92 -14.16 4.24 -11.89
C PRO A 92 -14.26 5.59 -11.15
N LEU A 93 -13.32 5.89 -10.25
CA LEU A 93 -13.33 7.11 -9.44
C LEU A 93 -12.56 8.26 -10.10
N GLN A 94 -11.55 7.93 -10.90
CA GLN A 94 -10.67 8.92 -11.52
C GLN A 94 -10.53 8.61 -13.00
N ALA A 95 -10.76 9.63 -13.84
CA ALA A 95 -10.53 9.48 -15.27
C ALA A 95 -9.05 9.19 -15.54
N ALA A 96 -8.78 8.20 -16.39
CA ALA A 96 -7.41 7.91 -16.81
C ALA A 96 -6.81 9.12 -17.54
N THR A 97 -5.78 9.72 -16.95
CA THR A 97 -5.02 10.84 -17.51
C THR A 97 -3.60 10.40 -17.86
N PRO A 98 -2.98 11.01 -18.89
CA PRO A 98 -1.54 10.87 -19.11
C PRO A 98 -0.78 11.33 -17.86
N GLY A 99 0.06 10.47 -17.29
CA GLY A 99 0.82 10.77 -16.05
C GLY A 99 0.33 10.05 -14.79
N MET A 100 -0.87 9.47 -14.79
CA MET A 100 -1.43 8.77 -13.61
C MET A 100 -0.50 7.68 -13.04
N ALA A 101 0.28 7.02 -13.89
CA ALA A 101 1.22 5.99 -13.48
C ALA A 101 2.38 6.58 -12.66
N VAL A 102 2.87 7.76 -13.03
CA VAL A 102 3.95 8.46 -12.31
C VAL A 102 3.46 8.88 -10.93
N ASP A 103 2.27 9.46 -10.85
CA ASP A 103 1.66 9.88 -9.58
C ASP A 103 1.39 8.69 -8.65
N ALA A 104 0.95 7.56 -9.21
CA ALA A 104 0.76 6.33 -8.44
C ALA A 104 2.08 5.78 -7.89
N VAL A 105 3.15 5.77 -8.68
CA VAL A 105 4.48 5.32 -8.24
C VAL A 105 5.02 6.26 -7.15
N ILE A 106 4.91 7.57 -7.31
CA ILE A 106 5.34 8.55 -6.30
C ILE A 106 4.56 8.35 -5.00
N SER A 107 3.24 8.20 -5.07
CA SER A 107 2.40 7.97 -3.89
C SER A 107 2.74 6.64 -3.20
N ALA A 108 2.94 5.57 -3.97
CA ALA A 108 3.35 4.28 -3.44
C ALA A 108 4.74 4.35 -2.77
N PHE A 109 5.68 5.09 -3.37
CA PHE A 109 7.00 5.31 -2.79
C PHE A 109 6.92 6.05 -1.45
N ILE A 110 6.16 7.14 -1.38
CA ILE A 110 5.95 7.90 -0.13
C ILE A 110 5.39 6.97 0.96
N VAL A 111 4.37 6.18 0.64
CA VAL A 111 3.74 5.25 1.58
C VAL A 111 4.73 4.19 2.09
N VAL A 112 5.52 3.58 1.19
CA VAL A 112 6.49 2.54 1.55
C VAL A 112 7.62 3.10 2.39
N VAL A 113 8.12 4.30 2.08
CA VAL A 113 9.18 4.96 2.85
C VAL A 113 8.70 5.34 4.25
N ILE A 114 7.50 5.92 4.35
CA ILE A 114 6.89 6.24 5.65
C ILE A 114 6.63 4.98 6.47
N GLY A 115 6.12 3.92 5.83
CA GLY A 115 5.86 2.67 6.51
C GLY A 115 7.12 1.94 6.99
N GLY A 116 8.20 2.04 6.21
CA GLY A 116 9.48 1.38 6.44
C GLY A 116 9.68 0.15 5.53
N LEU A 117 10.85 0.08 4.90
CA LEU A 117 11.23 -0.99 3.98
C LEU A 117 11.24 -2.34 4.72
N GLY A 118 10.39 -3.27 4.28
CA GLY A 118 10.27 -4.62 4.86
C GLY A 118 9.21 -4.79 5.94
N SER A 119 8.40 -3.76 6.24
CA SER A 119 7.29 -3.86 7.20
C SER A 119 5.93 -3.73 6.51
N VAL A 120 5.19 -4.85 6.38
CA VAL A 120 3.84 -4.85 5.80
C VAL A 120 2.86 -4.03 6.66
N TRP A 121 2.96 -4.16 8.00
CA TRP A 121 2.15 -3.36 8.93
C TRP A 121 2.52 -1.88 8.87
N GLY A 122 3.81 -1.57 8.71
CA GLY A 122 4.29 -0.22 8.46
C GLY A 122 3.68 0.39 7.22
N ALA A 123 3.74 -0.32 6.09
CA ALA A 123 3.17 0.14 4.83
C ALA A 123 1.64 0.36 4.93
N LEU A 124 0.92 -0.54 5.62
CA LEU A 124 -0.53 -0.38 5.83
C LEU A 124 -0.85 0.88 6.64
N LEU A 125 -0.16 1.10 7.76
CA LEU A 125 -0.33 2.33 8.56
C LEU A 125 0.06 3.58 7.78
N GLY A 126 1.16 3.52 7.02
CA GLY A 126 1.60 4.62 6.15
C GLY A 126 0.55 4.97 5.09
N ALA A 127 -0.08 3.97 4.46
CA ALA A 127 -1.13 4.18 3.48
C ALA A 127 -2.36 4.86 4.09
N VAL A 128 -2.79 4.42 5.26
CA VAL A 128 -3.92 5.03 5.98
C VAL A 128 -3.61 6.46 6.40
N LEU A 129 -2.42 6.71 6.95
CA LEU A 129 -2.00 8.05 7.36
C LEU A 129 -1.94 9.02 6.20
N ILE A 130 -1.33 8.62 5.09
CA ILE A 130 -1.26 9.44 3.87
C ILE A 130 -2.67 9.68 3.31
N GLY A 131 -3.52 8.66 3.25
CA GLY A 131 -4.90 8.80 2.77
C GLY A 131 -5.72 9.78 3.61
N LEU A 132 -5.61 9.69 4.94
CA LEU A 132 -6.26 10.63 5.87
C LEU A 132 -5.69 12.04 5.70
N LEU A 133 -4.36 12.18 5.68
CA LEU A 133 -3.71 13.47 5.52
C LEU A 133 -4.10 14.14 4.20
N GLN A 134 -4.20 13.38 3.12
CA GLN A 134 -4.64 13.90 1.83
C GLN A 134 -6.11 14.33 1.86
N ALA A 135 -6.99 13.53 2.48
CA ALA A 135 -8.40 13.88 2.63
C ALA A 135 -8.60 15.17 3.46
N PHE A 136 -7.90 15.30 4.59
CA PHE A 136 -7.94 16.53 5.40
C PHE A 136 -7.24 17.70 4.71
N GLY A 137 -6.12 17.46 4.03
CA GLY A 137 -5.35 18.48 3.33
C GLY A 137 -6.17 19.16 2.23
N ILE A 138 -6.94 18.39 1.47
CA ILE A 138 -7.86 18.91 0.45
C ILE A 138 -8.97 19.77 1.09
N LEU A 139 -9.44 19.42 2.29
CA LEU A 139 -10.53 20.12 2.98
C LEU A 139 -10.09 21.44 3.62
N LEU A 140 -8.91 21.46 4.26
CA LEU A 140 -8.42 22.62 5.01
C LEU A 140 -7.65 23.62 4.13
N LEU A 141 -6.75 23.12 3.28
CA LEU A 141 -5.79 23.93 2.51
C LEU A 141 -5.49 23.26 1.16
N PRO A 142 -6.40 23.35 0.17
CA PRO A 142 -6.27 22.64 -1.11
C PRO A 142 -5.02 23.04 -1.90
N GLU A 143 -4.54 24.27 -1.76
CA GLU A 143 -3.30 24.76 -2.39
C GLU A 143 -2.05 24.00 -1.91
N TRP A 144 -2.07 23.53 -0.66
CA TRP A 144 -0.96 22.80 -0.03
C TRP A 144 -1.16 21.29 -0.02
N ALA A 145 -2.29 20.81 -0.55
CA ALA A 145 -2.67 19.39 -0.54
C ALA A 145 -1.60 18.49 -1.16
N MET A 146 -0.93 18.96 -2.21
CA MET A 146 0.15 18.22 -2.88
C MET A 146 1.45 18.18 -2.06
N VAL A 147 1.67 19.13 -1.14
CA VAL A 147 2.89 19.23 -0.33
C VAL A 147 2.81 18.33 0.91
N PHE A 148 1.61 18.13 1.47
CA PHE A 148 1.44 17.37 2.71
C PHE A 148 2.05 15.95 2.69
N PRO A 149 1.89 15.12 1.64
CA PRO A 149 2.50 13.79 1.59
C PRO A 149 4.03 13.83 1.69
N PHE A 150 4.67 14.78 0.99
CA PHE A 150 6.12 14.96 1.02
C PHE A 150 6.60 15.55 2.35
N GLY A 151 5.85 16.50 2.92
CA GLY A 151 6.12 17.05 4.24
C GLY A 151 6.07 15.97 5.33
N LEU A 152 5.06 15.09 5.29
CA LEU A 152 4.97 13.97 6.21
C LEU A 152 6.13 12.98 6.02
N MET A 153 6.48 12.67 4.77
CA MET A 153 7.64 11.82 4.46
C MET A 153 8.93 12.39 5.05
N ALA A 154 9.21 13.68 4.81
CA ALA A 154 10.38 14.35 5.36
C ALA A 154 10.38 14.33 6.89
N LEU A 155 9.23 14.63 7.51
CA LEU A 155 9.08 14.60 8.96
C LEU A 155 9.33 13.20 9.55
N VAL A 156 8.76 12.16 8.94
CA VAL A 156 8.94 10.78 9.39
C VAL A 156 10.40 10.35 9.25
N LEU A 157 11.07 10.70 8.16
CA LEU A 157 12.49 10.36 7.97
C LEU A 157 13.41 11.10 8.94
N LEU A 158 13.11 12.36 9.28
CA LEU A 158 13.85 13.11 10.28
C LEU A 158 13.72 12.50 11.69
N LEU A 159 12.52 12.01 12.03
CA LEU A 159 12.24 11.42 13.35
C LEU A 159 12.67 9.95 13.44
N ARG A 160 12.50 9.19 12.35
CA ARG A 160 12.82 7.77 12.23
C ARG A 160 13.27 7.45 10.79
N PRO A 161 14.58 7.36 10.54
CA PRO A 161 15.11 7.14 9.18
C PRO A 161 14.79 5.74 8.61
N TRP A 162 14.31 4.81 9.44
CA TRP A 162 13.82 3.49 9.03
C TRP A 162 12.30 3.45 8.78
N GLY A 163 11.58 4.56 8.90
CA GLY A 163 10.11 4.62 8.81
C GLY A 163 9.41 4.25 10.12
N LEU A 164 8.07 4.25 10.11
CA LEU A 164 7.22 4.05 11.30
C LEU A 164 7.50 2.73 12.01
N LEU A 165 7.59 1.63 11.25
CA LEU A 165 7.76 0.27 11.76
C LEU A 165 8.93 -0.49 11.10
N GLY A 166 9.84 0.21 10.42
CA GLY A 166 11.04 -0.42 9.87
C GLY A 166 12.04 -0.80 10.97
N ARG A 167 12.89 -1.79 10.65
CA ARG A 167 13.92 -2.28 11.57
C ARG A 167 15.27 -1.63 11.24
N PRO A 168 16.07 -1.28 12.25
CA PRO A 168 17.43 -0.80 12.01
C PRO A 168 18.28 -1.90 11.35
N PRO A 169 19.24 -1.52 10.48
CA PRO A 169 20.17 -2.48 9.91
C PRO A 169 20.92 -3.20 11.04
N ALA A 170 20.91 -4.53 11.04
CA ALA A 170 21.73 -5.30 11.95
C ALA A 170 23.21 -5.05 11.59
N VAL A 171 23.91 -4.30 12.42
CA VAL A 171 25.35 -4.10 12.30
C VAL A 171 25.99 -5.48 12.51
N ARG A 172 26.45 -6.12 11.44
CA ARG A 172 27.27 -7.33 11.51
C ARG A 172 28.67 -6.90 11.98
N THR A 173 28.92 -6.97 13.28
CA THR A 173 30.27 -6.99 13.86
C THR A 173 30.84 -8.40 13.83
#